data_AF-A0A947SC85-F1
#
_entry.id   AF-A0A947SC85-F1
#
_cell.length_a   1.000
_cell.length_b   1.000
_cell.length_c   1.000
_cell.angle_alpha   90.00
_cell.angle_beta   90.00
_cell.angle_gamma   90.00
#
_symmetry.space_group_name_H-M   'P 1'
#
loop_
_entity.id
_entity.type
_entity.pdbx_description
1 polymer ?
#
loop_
_entity_poly.entity_id
_entity_poly.type
_entity_poly.pdbx_seq_one_letter_code
_entity_poly.pdbx_strand_id
1 'polypeptide(L)'
;MQLIDEQYVKTPFYGSRKIAAFLKRNGHQINRKRVQNLMQQMGLEVIYPKPNLSKPNSEHKIYPYLLRGVEINRVIRNYLTPVEVYFN
;
A
#
# COMPACT_ATOMS: atom_id res chain seq x y z
N MET A 1 9.06 19.65 13.58
CA MET A 1 9.50 18.84 12.43
C MET A 1 10.97 18.46 12.51
N GLN A 2 11.84 19.29 13.10
CA GLN A 2 13.29 19.04 13.25
C GLN A 2 13.65 17.63 13.76
N LEU A 3 13.02 17.15 14.85
CA LEU A 3 13.30 15.82 15.39
C LEU A 3 13.04 14.66 14.41
N ILE A 4 12.05 14.79 13.52
CA ILE A 4 11.78 13.77 12.49
C ILE A 4 12.86 13.82 11.42
N ASP A 5 13.26 15.03 11.02
CA ASP A 5 14.29 15.26 10.01
C ASP A 5 15.65 14.73 10.48
N GLU A 6 16.09 15.13 11.67
CA GLU A 6 17.33 14.65 12.29
C GLU A 6 17.35 13.12 12.42
N GLN A 7 16.23 12.52 12.83
CA GLN A 7 16.14 11.08 12.96
C GLN A 7 16.14 10.39 11.59
N TYR A 8 15.51 10.99 10.59
CA TYR A 8 15.49 10.47 9.23
C TYR A 8 16.90 10.49 8.61
N VAL A 9 17.66 11.57 8.79
CA VAL A 9 19.08 11.66 8.36
C VAL A 9 19.92 10.55 9.02
N LYS A 10 19.72 10.29 10.31
CA LYS A 10 20.41 9.19 11.03
C LYS A 10 19.94 7.80 10.59
N THR A 11 18.68 7.66 10.18
CA THR A 11 18.02 6.38 9.90
C THR A 11 17.08 6.45 8.69
N PRO A 12 17.60 6.54 7.45
CA PRO A 12 16.77 6.74 6.24
C PRO A 12 15.87 5.54 5.90
N PHE A 13 16.11 4.39 6.54
CA PHE A 13 15.30 3.17 6.44
C PHE A 13 14.19 3.08 7.51
N TYR A 14 14.06 4.08 8.38
CA TYR A 14 12.98 4.14 9.37
C TYR A 14 11.72 4.74 8.75
N GLY A 15 10.67 3.92 8.67
CA GLY A 15 9.34 4.42 8.35
C GLY A 15 8.57 4.99 9.53
N SER A 16 7.40 5.53 9.22
CA SER A 16 6.47 6.15 10.18
C SER A 16 6.26 5.33 11.46
N ARG A 17 6.26 3.99 11.37
CA ARG A 17 6.20 3.10 12.52
C ARG A 17 7.41 3.24 13.46
N LYS A 18 8.62 3.14 12.92
CA LYS A 18 9.86 3.22 13.71
C LYS A 18 10.12 4.62 14.21
N ILE A 19 9.82 5.64 13.41
CA ILE A 19 9.91 7.05 13.85
C ILE A 19 8.90 7.32 14.99
N ALA A 20 7.66 6.83 14.90
CA ALA A 20 6.71 6.96 16.00
C ALA A 20 7.19 6.28 17.29
N ALA A 21 7.80 5.09 17.20
CA ALA A 21 8.36 4.40 18.34
C ALA A 21 9.60 5.12 18.94
N PHE A 22 10.43 5.72 18.09
CA PHE A 22 11.54 6.58 18.52
C PHE A 22 11.03 7.81 19.27
N LEU A 23 10.07 8.54 18.71
CA LEU A 23 9.48 9.72 19.33
C LEU A 23 8.82 9.39 20.67
N LYS A 24 8.10 8.25 20.76
CA LYS A 24 7.52 7.77 22.03
C LYS A 24 8.58 7.48 23.09
N ARG A 25 9.70 6.87 22.72
CA ARG A 25 10.82 6.61 23.64
C ARG A 25 11.48 7.89 24.14
N ASN A 26 11.46 8.94 23.33
CA ASN A 26 11.92 10.28 23.72
C ASN A 26 10.86 11.11 24.46
N GLY A 27 9.76 10.49 24.93
CA GLY A 27 8.74 11.16 25.74
C GLY A 27 7.61 11.84 24.96
N HIS A 28 7.59 11.75 23.62
CA HIS A 28 6.52 12.35 22.82
C HIS A 28 5.34 11.39 22.62
N GLN A 29 4.17 11.75 23.16
CA GLN A 29 2.93 11.01 22.92
C GLN A 29 2.34 11.34 21.54
N ILE A 30 2.92 10.76 20.49
CA ILE A 30 2.48 10.96 19.11
C ILE A 30 1.91 9.66 18.51
N ASN A 31 0.81 9.80 17.77
CA ASN A 31 0.22 8.72 16.98
C ASN A 31 1.01 8.51 15.67
N ARG A 32 1.13 7.26 15.22
CA ARG A 32 1.71 6.88 13.93
C ARG A 32 1.10 7.66 12.76
N LYS A 33 -0.23 7.87 12.74
CA LYS A 33 -0.89 8.63 11.67
C LYS A 33 -0.35 10.06 11.57
N ARG A 34 -0.08 10.69 12.71
CA ARG A 34 0.51 12.04 12.75
C ARG A 34 1.93 12.05 12.21
N VAL A 35 2.76 11.06 12.57
CA VAL A 35 4.11 10.91 12.01
C VAL A 35 4.07 10.71 10.51
N GLN A 36 3.18 9.84 10.02
CA GLN A 36 3.00 9.59 8.59
C GLN A 36 2.66 10.88 7.83
N ASN A 37 1.70 11.65 8.31
CA ASN A 37 1.32 12.92 7.68
C ASN A 37 2.48 13.92 7.67
N LEU A 38 3.21 14.04 8.79
CA LEU A 38 4.36 14.94 8.88
C LEU A 38 5.47 14.54 7.89
N MET A 39 5.81 13.25 7.81
CA MET A 39 6.79 12.75 6.84
C MET A 39 6.34 13.03 5.41
N GLN A 40 5.04 12.88 5.12
CA GLN A 40 4.47 13.12 3.79
C GLN A 40 4.50 14.61 3.42
N GLN A 41 4.18 15.51 4.36
CA GLN A 41 4.30 16.96 4.18
C GLN A 41 5.76 17.40 3.97
N MET A 42 6.72 16.70 4.57
CA MET A 42 8.15 16.95 4.41
C MET A 42 8.75 16.29 3.16
N GLY A 43 7.99 15.48 2.41
CA GLY A 43 8.51 14.72 1.26
C GLY A 43 9.48 13.59 1.65
N LEU A 44 9.47 13.14 2.90
CA LEU A 44 10.36 12.08 3.38
C LEU A 44 9.79 10.70 3.04
N GLU A 45 10.43 10.00 2.10
CA GLU A 45 10.14 8.60 1.79
C GLU A 45 11.20 7.67 2.36
N VAL A 46 10.79 6.49 2.80
CA VAL A 46 11.70 5.53 3.43
C VAL A 46 12.40 4.71 2.37
N ILE A 47 13.72 4.55 2.50
CA ILE A 47 14.51 3.73 1.60
C ILE A 47 14.45 2.27 2.07
N TYR A 48 13.56 1.47 1.47
CA TYR A 48 13.52 0.01 1.66
C TYR A 48 13.11 -0.70 0.38
N PRO A 49 13.58 -1.95 0.16
CA PRO A 49 13.14 -2.77 -0.97
C PRO A 49 11.62 -2.98 -0.88
N LYS A 50 10.88 -2.45 -1.85
CA LYS A 50 9.44 -2.69 -1.95
C LYS A 50 9.21 -4.18 -2.28
N PRO A 51 8.15 -4.81 -1.73
CA PRO A 51 7.78 -6.17 -2.12
C PRO A 51 7.64 -6.23 -3.65
N ASN A 52 8.27 -7.23 -4.27
CA ASN A 52 8.13 -7.44 -5.71
C ASN A 52 6.79 -8.12 -6.00
N LEU A 53 5.71 -7.32 -5.99
CA LEU A 53 4.33 -7.76 -6.20
C LEU A 53 4.08 -8.30 -7.62
N SER A 54 4.97 -8.00 -8.57
CA SER A 54 4.97 -8.55 -9.93
C SER A 54 5.55 -9.96 -10.03
N LYS A 55 6.21 -10.43 -8.97
CA LYS A 55 6.58 -11.83 -8.67
C LYS A 55 5.39 -12.82 -8.63
N PRO A 56 4.97 -13.57 -9.67
CA PRO A 56 3.95 -14.59 -9.43
C PRO A 56 4.54 -15.68 -8.50
N ASN A 57 3.77 -16.09 -7.49
CA ASN A 57 4.10 -17.28 -6.71
C ASN A 57 3.93 -18.50 -7.64
N SER A 58 4.97 -19.31 -7.81
CA SER A 58 4.92 -20.51 -8.66
C SER A 58 3.87 -21.52 -8.21
N GLU A 59 3.53 -21.53 -6.93
CA GLU A 59 2.47 -22.39 -6.37
C GLU A 59 1.07 -21.87 -6.69
N HIS A 60 0.92 -20.60 -7.07
CA HIS A 60 -0.37 -20.00 -7.38
C HIS A 60 -0.61 -20.04 -8.88
N LYS A 61 -1.67 -20.75 -9.28
CA LYS A 61 -2.10 -20.81 -10.67
C LYS A 61 -2.47 -19.41 -11.16
N ILE A 62 -1.88 -18.98 -12.28
CA ILE A 62 -2.29 -17.74 -12.95
C ILE A 62 -3.64 -18.00 -13.60
N TYR A 63 -4.69 -17.37 -13.08
CA TYR A 63 -6.02 -17.44 -13.68
C TYR A 63 -6.11 -16.43 -14.83
N PRO A 64 -6.45 -16.88 -16.06
CA PRO A 64 -6.82 -15.94 -17.10
C PRO A 64 -8.05 -15.15 -16.65
N TYR A 65 -8.14 -13.89 -17.08
CA TYR A 65 -9.26 -13.02 -16.73
C TYR A 65 -10.58 -13.69 -17.09
N LEU A 66 -11.50 -13.79 -16.12
CA LEU A 66 -12.74 -14.56 -16.26
C LEU A 66 -13.69 -14.02 -17.35
N LEU A 67 -13.52 -12.76 -17.77
CA LEU A 67 -14.29 -12.15 -18.86
C LEU A 67 -13.52 -12.14 -20.20
N ARG A 68 -12.37 -12.82 -20.28
CA ARG A 68 -11.60 -12.90 -21.52
C ARG A 68 -12.41 -13.69 -22.56
N GLY A 69 -12.77 -13.05 -23.66
CA GLY A 69 -13.54 -13.66 -24.76
C GLY A 69 -15.06 -13.67 -24.56
N VAL A 70 -15.56 -13.02 -23.50
CA VAL A 70 -17.00 -12.87 -23.26
C VAL A 70 -17.47 -11.56 -23.88
N GLU A 71 -18.46 -11.61 -24.78
CA GLU A 71 -19.14 -10.41 -25.28
C GLU A 71 -20.06 -9.84 -24.19
N ILE A 72 -19.73 -8.65 -23.69
CA ILE A 72 -20.52 -7.97 -22.66
C ILE A 72 -21.49 -7.01 -23.35
N ASN A 73 -22.68 -7.50 -23.70
CA ASN A 73 -23.70 -6.73 -24.42
C ASN A 73 -24.62 -5.88 -23.52
N ARG A 74 -24.35 -5.84 -22.21
CA ARG A 74 -25.11 -5.02 -21.24
C ARG A 74 -24.21 -4.49 -20.13
N VAL A 75 -24.29 -3.18 -19.85
CA VAL A 75 -23.58 -2.55 -18.73
C VAL A 75 -24.16 -3.05 -17.41
N ILE A 76 -23.31 -3.64 -16.58
CA ILE A 76 -23.67 -4.11 -15.24
C ILE A 76 -23.51 -2.93 -14.27
N ARG A 77 -24.60 -2.51 -13.63
CA ARG A 77 -24.60 -1.36 -12.70
C ARG A 77 -24.21 -1.77 -11.27
N ASN A 78 -24.46 -3.03 -10.88
CA ASN A 78 -24.36 -3.46 -9.48
C ASN A 78 -23.68 -4.86 -9.39
N TYR A 79 -22.81 -5.04 -8.40
CA TYR A 79 -21.92 -6.20 -8.21
C TYR A 79 -22.59 -7.54 -7.82
N LEU A 80 -23.91 -7.64 -7.82
CA LEU A 80 -24.64 -8.77 -7.20
C LEU A 80 -25.48 -9.61 -8.17
N THR A 81 -25.51 -9.29 -9.46
CA THR A 81 -26.25 -10.10 -10.44
C THR A 81 -25.32 -11.11 -11.09
N PRO A 82 -25.60 -12.43 -11.04
CA PRO A 82 -24.89 -13.38 -11.88
C PRO A 82 -25.12 -12.97 -13.33
N VAL A 83 -24.01 -12.75 -14.05
CA VAL A 83 -24.06 -12.47 -15.48
C VAL A 83 -24.59 -13.74 -16.13
N GLU A 84 -25.72 -13.66 -16.82
CA GLU A 84 -26.11 -14.67 -17.80
C GLU A 84 -25.10 -14.57 -18.96
N VAL A 85 -23.94 -15.17 -18.75
CA VAL A 85 -22.92 -15.35 -19.77
C VAL A 85 -23.47 -16.40 -20.71
N TYR A 86 -24.06 -15.96 -21.82
CA TYR A 86 -24.34 -16.83 -22.94
C TYR A 86 -22.99 -17.26 -23.53
N PHE A 87 -22.53 -18.45 -23.15
CA PHE A 87 -21.48 -19.12 -23.90
C PHE A 87 -22.09 -19.47 -25.28
N ASN A 88 -21.49 -18.94 -26.35
CA ASN A 88 -21.77 -19.39 -27.72
C ASN A 88 -21.41 -20.87 -27.89
#